data_AF-A0A960SPC4-F1
#
_entry.id   AF-A0A960SPC4-F1
#
_cell.length_a   1.000
_cell.length_b   1.000
_cell.length_c   1.000
_cell.angle_alpha   90.00
_cell.angle_beta   90.00
_cell.angle_gamma   90.00
#
_symmetry.space_group_name_H-M   'P 1'
#
loop_
_entity.id
_entity.type
_entity.pdbx_description
1 polymer ?
#
loop_
_entity_poly.entity_id
_entity_poly.type
_entity_poly.pdbx_seq_one_letter_code
_entity_poly.pdbx_strand_id
1 'polypeptide(L)'
;ALVSTNPDLGYWMTEYCILQRNGEIRGGGRRDLGMDTALYVARIIHHDLTLAQARSWQWWTAVTQCDYKDGLVYLDDGSNGTTGRTGPRVESLKHDGNVRESKLLWALGNYSRFVRPGMVRIGCNVAPPQSYVSGLLASAYTGTKGEIVLVLVNLSAEAQHCELNLPGPVEVHTTSSTQDLQPGTQDAANILVPPRAVVTISQIGNRQKT
;
A
#
# COMPACT_ATOMS: atom_id res chain seq x y z
N ALA A 1 21.26 13.05 12.01
CA ALA A 1 21.88 13.60 10.79
C ALA A 1 21.05 14.75 10.19
N LEU A 2 19.80 14.55 9.75
CA LEU A 2 18.98 15.64 9.20
C LEU A 2 18.50 16.64 10.27
N VAL A 3 17.94 16.13 11.38
CA VAL A 3 17.45 16.95 12.51
C VAL A 3 18.54 17.84 13.12
N SER A 4 19.79 17.36 13.13
CA SER A 4 20.95 18.12 13.60
C SER A 4 21.38 19.24 12.66
N THR A 5 20.98 19.19 11.38
CA THR A 5 21.27 20.22 10.37
C THR A 5 20.14 21.25 10.30
N ASN A 6 18.89 20.78 10.23
CA ASN A 6 17.69 21.60 10.29
C ASN A 6 16.52 20.74 10.80
N PRO A 7 15.88 21.07 11.94
CA PRO A 7 14.79 20.27 12.50
C PRO A 7 13.55 20.18 11.59
N ASP A 8 13.37 21.17 10.71
CA ASP A 8 12.27 21.20 9.74
C ASP A 8 12.53 20.32 8.52
N LEU A 9 13.80 19.94 8.28
CA LEU A 9 14.20 19.12 7.15
C LEU A 9 13.68 17.69 7.31
N GLY A 10 12.86 17.25 6.35
CA GLY A 10 12.34 15.89 6.25
C GLY A 10 12.87 15.16 5.03
N TYR A 11 12.68 13.84 5.02
CA TYR A 11 12.98 12.98 3.87
C TYR A 11 11.68 12.70 3.09
N TRP A 12 11.72 12.82 1.76
CA TRP A 12 10.65 12.39 0.87
C TRP A 12 11.21 11.27 -0.03
N MET A 13 10.49 10.16 -0.12
CA MET A 13 10.74 9.16 -1.18
C MET A 13 9.99 9.64 -2.41
N THR A 14 10.72 10.19 -3.39
CA THR A 14 10.11 10.96 -4.48
C THR A 14 9.81 10.19 -5.74
N GLU A 15 10.34 8.97 -5.89
CA GLU A 15 10.08 8.13 -7.04
C GLU A 15 10.45 6.68 -6.76
N TYR A 16 9.53 5.77 -7.09
CA TYR A 16 9.83 4.35 -7.16
C TYR A 16 9.00 3.66 -8.25
N CYS A 17 9.62 2.71 -8.94
CA CYS A 17 8.96 1.68 -9.74
C CYS A 17 9.80 0.40 -9.76
N ILE A 18 9.22 -0.69 -10.28
CA ILE A 18 9.94 -1.95 -10.39
C ILE A 18 10.86 -1.94 -11.61
N LEU A 19 12.16 -1.78 -11.37
CA LEU A 19 13.20 -1.94 -12.40
C LEU A 19 14.11 -3.14 -12.13
N GLN A 20 14.38 -3.40 -10.84
CA GLN A 20 15.29 -4.44 -10.39
C GLN A 20 14.72 -5.84 -10.60
N ARG A 21 15.60 -6.79 -10.92
CA ARG A 21 15.29 -8.22 -11.01
C ARG A 21 15.76 -8.93 -9.74
N ASN A 22 14.86 -9.69 -9.12
CA ASN A 22 15.16 -10.53 -7.96
C ASN A 22 14.27 -11.79 -7.93
N GLY A 23 14.47 -12.65 -6.94
CA GLY A 23 13.73 -13.92 -6.80
C GLY A 23 12.24 -13.77 -6.45
N GLU A 24 11.83 -12.65 -5.85
CA GLU A 24 10.46 -12.43 -5.38
C GLU A 24 9.54 -11.94 -6.50
N ILE A 25 9.95 -10.89 -7.21
CA ILE A 25 9.10 -10.22 -8.23
C ILE A 25 9.57 -10.46 -9.67
N ARG A 26 10.70 -11.14 -9.87
CA ARG A 26 11.26 -11.56 -11.18
C ARG A 26 11.58 -10.43 -12.18
N GLY A 27 11.58 -9.17 -11.74
CA GLY A 27 11.85 -8.00 -12.59
C GLY A 27 10.58 -7.23 -12.98
N GLY A 28 10.76 -6.11 -13.67
CA GLY A 28 9.64 -5.27 -14.11
C GLY A 28 8.91 -5.75 -15.37
N GLY A 29 9.39 -6.78 -16.06
CA GLY A 29 8.70 -7.28 -17.27
C GLY A 29 7.36 -7.95 -16.95
N ARG A 30 6.36 -7.71 -17.81
CA ARG A 30 4.95 -8.09 -17.68
C ARG A 30 4.22 -7.34 -16.58
N ARG A 31 3.02 -6.85 -16.85
CA ARG A 31 2.17 -6.24 -15.81
C ARG A 31 1.81 -7.28 -14.75
N ASP A 32 1.77 -6.84 -13.50
CA ASP A 32 1.34 -7.66 -12.36
C ASP A 32 0.07 -7.05 -11.77
N LEU A 33 -1.05 -7.75 -11.98
CA LEU A 33 -2.34 -7.39 -11.40
C LEU A 33 -2.59 -8.14 -10.08
N GLY A 34 -1.64 -8.95 -9.61
CA GLY A 34 -1.72 -9.74 -8.39
C GLY A 34 -1.00 -9.10 -7.20
N MET A 35 -0.95 -9.85 -6.09
CA MET A 35 -0.46 -9.36 -4.80
C MET A 35 1.08 -9.35 -4.67
N ASP A 36 1.83 -10.05 -5.51
CA ASP A 36 3.28 -10.21 -5.28
C ASP A 36 4.02 -8.88 -5.37
N THR A 37 3.78 -8.12 -6.44
CA THR A 37 4.33 -6.76 -6.55
C THR A 37 3.72 -5.82 -5.51
N ALA A 38 2.42 -5.96 -5.21
CA ALA A 38 1.73 -5.12 -4.23
C ALA A 38 2.35 -5.24 -2.82
N LEU A 39 2.58 -6.46 -2.34
CA LEU A 39 3.19 -6.73 -1.03
C LEU A 39 4.67 -6.35 -1.00
N TYR A 40 5.39 -6.57 -2.11
CA TYR A 40 6.77 -6.16 -2.24
C TYR A 40 6.92 -4.65 -2.05
N VAL A 41 6.07 -3.86 -2.70
CA VAL A 41 6.09 -2.39 -2.57
C VAL A 41 5.50 -1.93 -1.24
N ALA A 42 4.44 -2.57 -0.73
CA ALA A 42 3.87 -2.23 0.59
C ALA A 42 4.92 -2.39 1.71
N ARG A 43 5.81 -3.39 1.60
CA ARG A 43 6.97 -3.54 2.47
C ARG A 43 7.96 -2.37 2.32
N ILE A 44 8.24 -1.90 1.11
CA ILE A 44 9.11 -0.73 0.89
C ILE A 44 8.50 0.52 1.51
N ILE A 45 7.24 0.83 1.20
CA ILE A 45 6.49 1.95 1.79
C ILE A 45 6.57 1.90 3.31
N HIS A 46 6.30 0.72 3.90
CA HIS A 46 6.38 0.54 5.34
C HIS A 46 7.75 0.95 5.88
N HIS A 47 8.85 0.44 5.32
CA HIS A 47 10.20 0.71 5.82
C HIS A 47 10.64 2.16 5.56
N ASP A 48 10.24 2.77 4.45
CA ASP A 48 10.48 4.19 4.22
C ASP A 48 9.81 5.05 5.29
N LEU A 49 8.57 4.71 5.67
CA LEU A 49 7.83 5.44 6.71
C LEU A 49 8.34 5.15 8.12
N THR A 50 8.70 3.89 8.45
CA THR A 50 9.04 3.48 9.82
C THR A 50 10.53 3.54 10.14
N LEU A 51 11.42 3.32 9.17
CA LEU A 51 12.88 3.38 9.37
C LEU A 51 13.46 4.70 8.86
N ALA A 52 13.19 5.05 7.61
CA ALA A 52 13.76 6.27 7.00
C ALA A 52 13.03 7.55 7.43
N GLN A 53 11.89 7.44 8.12
CA GLN A 53 11.04 8.56 8.54
C GLN A 53 10.61 9.44 7.35
N ALA A 54 10.26 8.81 6.22
CA ALA A 54 9.72 9.51 5.07
C ALA A 54 8.45 10.26 5.44
N ARG A 55 8.36 11.54 5.03
CA ARG A 55 7.17 12.38 5.17
C ARG A 55 6.26 12.36 3.94
N SER A 56 6.74 11.76 2.85
CA SER A 56 6.02 11.57 1.58
C SER A 56 6.57 10.36 0.85
N TRP A 57 5.72 9.71 0.07
CA TRP A 57 6.05 8.56 -0.76
C TRP A 57 5.36 8.68 -2.12
N GLN A 58 6.13 8.62 -3.20
CA GLN A 58 5.65 8.95 -4.54
C GLN A 58 5.99 7.82 -5.51
N TRP A 59 4.96 7.26 -6.16
CA TRP A 59 5.12 6.30 -7.24
C TRP A 59 5.51 7.02 -8.54
N TRP A 60 6.24 6.33 -9.43
CA TRP A 60 6.65 6.88 -10.72
C TRP A 60 5.48 7.03 -11.71
N THR A 61 5.03 5.95 -12.35
CA THR A 61 4.00 6.00 -13.40
C THR A 61 2.64 5.63 -12.85
N ALA A 62 1.72 6.58 -12.75
CA ALA A 62 0.35 6.29 -12.30
C ALA A 62 -0.42 5.42 -13.30
N VAL A 63 -0.36 5.77 -14.60
CA VAL A 63 -1.10 5.09 -15.67
C VAL A 63 -0.14 4.68 -16.79
N THR A 64 -0.17 3.42 -17.21
CA THR A 64 0.71 2.89 -18.26
C THR A 64 -0.06 2.03 -19.27
N GLN A 65 0.39 2.01 -20.52
CA GLN A 65 -0.06 1.04 -21.54
C GLN A 65 0.92 -0.14 -21.68
N CYS A 66 2.06 -0.08 -20.99
CA CYS A 66 3.14 -1.05 -21.14
C CYS A 66 2.82 -2.34 -20.40
N ASP A 67 3.19 -3.48 -20.98
CA ASP A 67 3.23 -4.76 -20.27
C ASP A 67 4.47 -4.81 -19.34
N TYR A 68 4.46 -3.95 -18.32
CA TYR A 68 5.58 -3.72 -17.40
C TYR A 68 5.06 -3.32 -16.00
N LYS A 69 5.79 -3.63 -14.92
CA LYS A 69 5.35 -3.38 -13.52
C LYS A 69 5.64 -1.96 -13.04
N ASP A 70 5.51 -0.98 -13.92
CA ASP A 70 5.71 0.45 -13.62
C ASP A 70 4.40 1.19 -13.36
N GLY A 71 3.26 0.67 -13.81
CA GLY A 71 1.94 1.29 -13.66
C GLY A 71 1.18 0.88 -12.40
N LEU A 72 0.40 1.82 -11.84
CA LEU A 72 -0.66 1.51 -10.88
C LEU A 72 -1.94 1.06 -11.61
N VAL A 73 -2.29 1.78 -12.69
CA VAL A 73 -3.40 1.51 -13.58
C VAL A 73 -2.87 1.21 -14.97
N TYR A 74 -3.38 0.16 -15.60
CA TYR A 74 -3.04 -0.23 -16.95
C TYR A 74 -4.16 0.10 -17.91
N LEU A 75 -3.83 0.60 -19.09
CA LEU A 75 -4.75 0.76 -20.21
C LEU A 75 -4.38 -0.23 -21.32
N ASP A 76 -5.35 -1.00 -21.80
CA ASP A 76 -5.23 -1.81 -23.01
C ASP A 76 -6.44 -1.63 -23.91
N ASP A 77 -6.30 -1.91 -25.20
CA ASP A 77 -7.39 -1.77 -26.19
C ASP A 77 -8.26 -3.03 -26.28
N GLY A 78 -8.14 -3.93 -25.31
CA GLY A 78 -8.78 -5.25 -25.31
C GLY A 78 -7.96 -6.33 -26.00
N SER A 79 -6.89 -5.98 -26.72
CA SER A 79 -5.86 -6.97 -27.07
C SER A 79 -5.08 -7.32 -25.82
N ASN A 80 -5.01 -8.61 -25.46
CA ASN A 80 -4.36 -9.10 -24.23
C ASN A 80 -2.82 -8.97 -24.24
N GLY A 81 -2.23 -7.92 -24.83
CA GLY A 81 -0.84 -7.56 -24.60
C GLY A 81 0.08 -7.59 -25.82
N THR A 82 -0.29 -6.94 -26.92
CA THR A 82 0.69 -6.61 -27.98
C THR A 82 1.26 -5.20 -27.85
N THR A 83 1.33 -4.66 -26.63
CA THR A 83 2.21 -3.54 -26.28
C THR A 83 3.43 -4.13 -25.57
N GLY A 84 4.55 -4.27 -26.28
CA GLY A 84 5.78 -4.85 -25.73
C GLY A 84 6.31 -4.16 -24.46
N ARG A 85 7.51 -4.55 -24.00
CA ARG A 85 8.18 -3.96 -22.80
C ARG A 85 8.21 -2.42 -22.76
N THR A 86 8.19 -1.79 -23.93
CA THR A 86 8.12 -0.34 -24.15
C THR A 86 7.10 -0.03 -25.25
N GLY A 87 5.99 -0.80 -25.29
CA GLY A 87 5.17 -1.06 -26.47
C GLY A 87 4.92 0.13 -27.39
N PRO A 88 4.75 -0.10 -28.71
CA PRO A 88 4.54 0.98 -29.66
C PRO A 88 3.39 1.85 -29.18
N ARG A 89 3.48 3.16 -29.41
CA ARG A 89 2.43 4.11 -29.07
C ARG A 89 1.12 3.63 -29.67
N VAL A 90 0.18 3.17 -28.84
CA VAL A 90 -1.13 2.76 -29.30
C VAL A 90 -1.97 4.03 -29.39
N GLU A 91 -2.23 4.47 -30.61
CA GLU A 91 -2.93 5.73 -30.85
C GLU A 91 -4.35 5.75 -30.28
N SER A 92 -5.06 4.60 -30.26
CA SER A 92 -6.38 4.49 -29.65
C SER A 92 -6.37 4.77 -28.14
N LEU A 93 -5.31 4.35 -27.43
CA LEU A 93 -5.16 4.53 -25.97
C LEU A 93 -4.96 5.99 -25.54
N LYS A 94 -4.82 6.93 -26.48
CA LYS A 94 -4.89 8.37 -26.18
C LYS A 94 -6.31 8.88 -25.98
N HIS A 95 -7.29 8.16 -26.51
CA HIS A 95 -8.68 8.60 -26.60
C HIS A 95 -9.62 7.69 -25.81
N ASP A 96 -9.33 6.39 -25.73
CA ASP A 96 -10.13 5.41 -24.99
C ASP A 96 -9.32 4.15 -24.66
N GLY A 97 -9.75 3.36 -23.67
CA GLY A 97 -9.10 2.09 -23.32
C GLY A 97 -9.79 1.33 -22.19
N ASN A 98 -9.54 0.03 -22.12
CA ASN A 98 -9.94 -0.83 -21.02
C ASN A 98 -9.01 -0.63 -19.83
N VAL A 99 -9.59 -0.22 -18.70
CA VAL A 99 -8.88 -0.01 -17.44
C VAL A 99 -8.64 -1.33 -16.72
N ARG A 100 -7.38 -1.61 -16.35
CA ARG A 100 -7.01 -2.70 -15.44
C ARG A 100 -6.28 -2.14 -14.23
N GLU A 101 -6.81 -2.43 -13.05
CA GLU A 101 -6.24 -1.97 -11.80
C GLU A 101 -5.29 -3.04 -11.24
N SER A 102 -4.13 -2.62 -10.75
CA SER A 102 -3.24 -3.54 -10.02
C SER A 102 -3.61 -3.62 -8.55
N LYS A 103 -3.32 -4.75 -7.89
CA LYS A 103 -3.32 -4.76 -6.41
C LYS A 103 -2.32 -3.79 -5.81
N LEU A 104 -1.30 -3.38 -6.56
CA LEU A 104 -0.35 -2.35 -6.15
C LEU A 104 -1.05 -0.98 -5.97
N LEU A 105 -1.94 -0.58 -6.88
CA LEU A 105 -2.79 0.60 -6.72
C LEU A 105 -3.53 0.55 -5.38
N TRP A 106 -4.18 -0.57 -5.10
CA TRP A 106 -4.99 -0.75 -3.90
C TRP A 106 -4.15 -0.84 -2.63
N ALA A 107 -2.98 -1.47 -2.68
CA ALA A 107 -2.00 -1.46 -1.58
C ALA A 107 -1.47 -0.06 -1.28
N LEU A 108 -1.22 0.78 -2.31
CA LEU A 108 -0.92 2.20 -2.11
C LEU A 108 -2.14 2.96 -1.55
N GLY A 109 -3.35 2.57 -1.96
CA GLY A 109 -4.62 3.08 -1.44
C GLY A 109 -4.80 2.89 0.06
N ASN A 110 -4.33 1.77 0.62
CA ASN A 110 -4.31 1.51 2.06
C ASN A 110 -3.56 2.60 2.85
N TYR A 111 -2.48 3.14 2.29
CA TYR A 111 -1.79 4.28 2.89
C TYR A 111 -2.46 5.61 2.52
N SER A 112 -2.49 5.92 1.22
CA SER A 112 -2.84 7.26 0.70
C SER A 112 -4.27 7.74 0.99
N ARG A 113 -5.23 6.82 1.11
CA ARG A 113 -6.62 7.17 1.41
C ARG A 113 -6.80 7.54 2.89
N PHE A 114 -6.04 6.93 3.80
CA PHE A 114 -6.29 7.01 5.24
C PHE A 114 -5.23 7.83 5.99
N VAL A 115 -3.96 7.75 5.59
CA VAL A 115 -2.87 8.55 6.16
C VAL A 115 -2.85 9.91 5.44
N ARG A 116 -3.49 10.92 6.06
CA ARG A 116 -3.72 12.23 5.45
C ARG A 116 -2.61 13.24 5.79
N PRO A 117 -2.42 14.29 4.97
CA PRO A 117 -1.53 15.39 5.30
C PRO A 117 -1.78 15.94 6.71
N GLY A 118 -0.70 16.13 7.48
CA GLY A 118 -0.76 16.57 8.88
C GLY A 118 -0.83 15.45 9.92
N MET A 119 -1.07 14.20 9.50
CA MET A 119 -0.94 13.06 10.42
C MET A 119 0.53 12.81 10.79
N VAL A 120 0.75 12.36 12.02
CA VAL A 120 2.08 12.04 12.56
C VAL A 120 2.16 10.54 12.81
N ARG A 121 3.25 9.91 12.37
CA ARG A 121 3.52 8.51 12.67
C ARG A 121 3.83 8.36 14.17
N ILE A 122 3.15 7.41 14.82
CA ILE A 122 3.35 7.08 16.23
C ILE A 122 4.02 5.71 16.39
N GLY A 123 4.48 5.41 17.61
CA GLY A 123 5.03 4.10 17.93
C GLY A 123 3.97 2.99 17.79
N CYS A 124 4.37 1.84 17.25
CA CYS A 124 3.52 0.66 17.14
C CYS A 124 4.32 -0.55 17.63
N ASN A 125 3.97 -1.04 18.82
CA ASN A 125 4.60 -2.20 19.42
C ASN A 125 3.84 -3.46 18.99
N VAL A 126 4.54 -4.40 18.37
CA VAL A 126 3.97 -5.66 17.86
C VAL A 126 4.69 -6.83 18.53
N ALA A 127 3.92 -7.82 18.98
CA ALA A 127 4.43 -9.07 19.51
C ALA A 127 3.80 -10.24 18.71
N PRO A 128 4.60 -11.17 18.16
CA PRO A 128 6.07 -11.19 18.14
C PRO A 128 6.67 -10.03 17.29
N PRO A 129 8.00 -9.78 17.38
CA PRO A 129 8.65 -8.73 16.60
C PRO A 129 8.37 -8.84 15.10
N GLN A 130 8.21 -7.69 14.44
CA GLN A 130 7.90 -7.60 13.02
C GLN A 130 8.99 -8.28 12.17
N SER A 131 8.58 -9.06 11.16
CA SER A 131 9.49 -9.72 10.21
C SER A 131 9.20 -9.27 8.78
N TYR A 132 10.20 -8.70 8.13
CA TYR A 132 10.13 -8.22 6.74
C TYR A 132 10.25 -9.33 5.68
N VAL A 133 10.49 -10.58 6.12
CA VAL A 133 10.60 -11.74 5.23
C VAL A 133 9.26 -12.46 5.09
N SER A 134 8.60 -12.75 6.21
CA SER A 134 7.40 -13.60 6.21
C SER A 134 6.49 -13.35 7.42
N GLY A 135 6.48 -12.13 7.96
CA GLY A 135 5.67 -11.77 9.12
C GLY A 135 4.65 -10.67 8.85
N LEU A 136 4.17 -10.08 9.94
CA LEU A 136 3.30 -8.92 9.94
C LEU A 136 4.13 -7.66 10.13
N LEU A 137 3.94 -6.68 9.25
CA LEU A 137 4.43 -5.32 9.44
C LEU A 137 3.28 -4.43 9.89
N ALA A 138 3.52 -3.54 10.85
CA ALA A 138 2.50 -2.64 11.39
C ALA A 138 3.05 -1.21 11.56
N SER A 139 2.31 -0.25 11.04
CA SER A 139 2.58 1.17 11.22
C SER A 139 1.31 1.90 11.66
N ALA A 140 1.45 2.91 12.52
CA ALA A 140 0.33 3.65 13.07
C ALA A 140 0.56 5.16 12.93
N TYR A 141 -0.53 5.89 12.72
CA TYR A 141 -0.55 7.33 12.45
C TYR A 141 -1.68 7.95 13.25
N THR A 142 -1.47 9.19 13.71
CA THR A 142 -2.51 9.95 14.41
C THR A 142 -2.72 11.33 13.81
N GLY A 143 -3.98 11.75 13.74
CA GLY A 143 -4.38 13.10 13.36
C GLY A 143 -4.38 14.06 14.56
N THR A 144 -4.57 15.35 14.30
CA THR A 144 -4.59 16.39 15.34
C THR A 144 -5.79 16.29 16.27
N LYS A 145 -6.86 15.56 15.89
CA LYS A 145 -8.05 15.37 16.72
C LYS A 145 -8.08 13.99 17.39
N GLY A 146 -6.96 13.27 17.36
CA GLY A 146 -6.81 11.96 17.98
C GLY A 146 -7.33 10.80 17.13
N GLU A 147 -7.64 11.02 15.84
CA GLU A 147 -7.94 9.91 14.92
C GLU A 147 -6.73 8.98 14.83
N ILE A 148 -6.94 7.67 14.89
CA ILE A 148 -5.87 6.67 14.74
C ILE A 148 -6.11 5.87 13.45
N VAL A 149 -5.05 5.73 12.66
CA VAL A 149 -4.98 4.87 11.47
C VAL A 149 -3.85 3.87 11.66
N LEU A 150 -4.13 2.58 11.48
CA LEU A 150 -3.11 1.52 11.43
C LEU A 150 -3.09 0.92 10.03
N VAL A 151 -1.89 0.68 9.50
CA VAL A 151 -1.71 -0.09 8.26
C VAL A 151 -0.89 -1.33 8.59
N LEU A 152 -1.49 -2.48 8.32
CA LEU A 152 -0.94 -3.82 8.54
C LEU A 152 -0.61 -4.47 7.19
N VAL A 153 0.60 -5.00 7.04
CA VAL A 153 1.04 -5.74 5.84
C VAL A 153 1.40 -7.16 6.27
N ASN A 154 0.56 -8.12 5.95
CA ASN A 154 0.83 -9.54 6.20
C ASN A 154 1.58 -10.14 5.01
N LEU A 155 2.88 -10.37 5.18
CA LEU A 155 3.75 -10.98 4.16
C LEU A 155 3.68 -12.52 4.20
N SER A 156 3.14 -13.08 5.28
CA SER A 156 3.08 -14.52 5.50
C SER A 156 2.02 -15.20 4.62
N ALA A 157 2.18 -16.51 4.42
CA ALA A 157 1.21 -17.35 3.72
C ALA A 157 0.00 -17.72 4.60
N GLU A 158 0.03 -17.37 5.89
CA GLU A 158 -1.00 -17.71 6.86
C GLU A 158 -1.76 -16.45 7.30
N ALA A 159 -3.01 -16.65 7.73
CA ALA A 159 -3.74 -15.58 8.40
C ALA A 159 -3.04 -15.19 9.72
N GLN A 160 -3.07 -13.90 10.05
CA GLN A 160 -2.57 -13.38 11.32
C GLN A 160 -3.72 -12.82 12.13
N HIS A 161 -3.76 -13.14 13.42
CA HIS A 161 -4.71 -12.56 14.37
C HIS A 161 -4.00 -11.50 15.21
N CYS A 162 -4.65 -10.36 15.38
CA CYS A 162 -4.12 -9.25 16.14
C CYS A 162 -5.16 -8.74 17.13
N GLU A 163 -4.71 -8.43 18.34
CA GLU A 163 -5.50 -7.72 19.33
C GLU A 163 -5.04 -6.26 19.37
N LEU A 164 -5.98 -5.33 19.24
CA LEU A 164 -5.76 -3.90 19.34
C LEU A 164 -6.40 -3.39 20.62
N ASN A 165 -5.64 -2.63 21.41
CA ASN A 165 -6.16 -1.93 22.57
C ASN A 165 -6.90 -0.65 22.15
N LEU A 166 -7.98 -0.83 21.39
CA LEU A 166 -8.90 0.23 20.94
C LEU A 166 -10.33 -0.13 21.39
N PRO A 167 -11.13 0.87 21.80
CA PRO A 167 -12.49 0.60 22.22
C PRO A 167 -13.41 0.31 21.02
N GLY A 168 -14.22 -0.75 21.14
CA GLY A 168 -15.30 -1.06 20.21
C GLY A 168 -14.84 -1.59 18.84
N PRO A 169 -15.79 -1.82 17.92
CA PRO A 169 -15.47 -2.27 16.57
C PRO A 169 -14.73 -1.19 15.77
N VAL A 170 -13.93 -1.64 14.80
CA VAL A 170 -13.11 -0.78 13.93
C VAL A 170 -13.50 -0.95 12.47
N GLU A 171 -13.34 0.10 11.67
CA GLU A 171 -13.42 0.01 10.21
C GLU A 171 -12.14 -0.63 9.69
N VAL A 172 -12.28 -1.61 8.79
CA VAL A 172 -11.15 -2.24 8.10
C VAL A 172 -11.31 -2.08 6.60
N HIS A 173 -10.20 -1.91 5.90
CA HIS A 173 -10.15 -1.88 4.44
C HIS A 173 -9.06 -2.84 3.98
N THR A 174 -9.45 -3.87 3.23
CA THR A 174 -8.56 -4.99 2.92
C THR A 174 -8.21 -5.03 1.43
N THR A 175 -6.93 -5.14 1.13
CA THR A 175 -6.41 -5.49 -0.19
C THR A 175 -5.74 -6.85 -0.14
N SER A 176 -6.25 -7.80 -0.91
CA SER A 176 -5.78 -9.18 -1.00
C SER A 176 -5.93 -9.67 -2.44
N SER A 177 -5.65 -10.95 -2.72
CA SER A 177 -5.87 -11.52 -4.05
C SER A 177 -7.32 -11.39 -4.55
N THR A 178 -8.30 -11.31 -3.64
CA THR A 178 -9.73 -11.25 -3.96
C THR A 178 -10.41 -9.95 -3.55
N GLN A 179 -9.70 -9.04 -2.87
CA GLN A 179 -10.27 -7.81 -2.33
C GLN A 179 -9.46 -6.60 -2.79
N ASP A 180 -10.17 -5.54 -3.16
CA ASP A 180 -9.62 -4.27 -3.66
C ASP A 180 -10.05 -3.15 -2.72
N LEU A 181 -9.20 -2.88 -1.72
CA LEU A 181 -9.49 -1.95 -0.61
C LEU A 181 -10.91 -2.12 -0.02
N GLN A 182 -11.35 -3.38 0.08
CA GLN A 182 -12.71 -3.75 0.41
C GLN A 182 -13.03 -3.30 1.85
N PRO A 183 -14.07 -2.45 2.07
CA PRO A 183 -14.47 -2.03 3.40
C PRO A 183 -15.12 -3.18 4.17
N GLY A 184 -14.96 -3.14 5.49
CA GLY A 184 -15.60 -4.04 6.45
C GLY A 184 -15.49 -3.51 7.87
N THR A 185 -15.99 -4.30 8.82
CA THR A 185 -15.90 -4.02 10.25
C THR A 185 -15.38 -5.26 10.97
N GLN A 186 -14.48 -5.08 11.93
CA GLN A 186 -13.99 -6.16 12.78
C GLN A 186 -13.96 -5.72 14.25
N ASP A 187 -13.92 -6.71 15.15
CA ASP A 187 -13.70 -6.47 16.57
C ASP A 187 -12.22 -6.14 16.82
N ALA A 188 -11.94 -5.02 17.48
CA ALA A 188 -10.58 -4.61 17.85
C ALA A 188 -9.85 -5.70 18.67
N ALA A 189 -10.58 -6.50 19.44
CA ALA A 189 -10.00 -7.58 20.24
C ALA A 189 -9.59 -8.81 19.40
N ASN A 190 -10.06 -8.93 18.15
CA ASN A 190 -9.78 -10.08 17.29
C ASN A 190 -9.78 -9.68 15.82
N ILE A 191 -8.76 -8.93 15.42
CA ILE A 191 -8.54 -8.54 14.03
C ILE A 191 -7.93 -9.70 13.27
N LEU A 192 -8.62 -10.14 12.23
CA LEU A 192 -8.13 -11.06 11.22
C LEU A 192 -7.46 -10.26 10.08
N VAL A 193 -6.16 -10.49 9.89
CA VAL A 193 -5.40 -10.05 8.72
C VAL A 193 -5.19 -11.25 7.79
N PRO A 194 -5.85 -11.31 6.61
CA PRO A 194 -5.73 -12.42 5.68
C PRO A 194 -4.28 -12.68 5.27
N PRO A 195 -3.94 -13.91 4.81
CA PRO A 195 -2.62 -14.19 4.25
C PRO A 195 -2.35 -13.28 3.06
N ARG A 196 -1.09 -12.85 2.89
CA ARG A 196 -0.65 -12.06 1.73
C ARG A 196 -1.57 -10.88 1.43
N ALA A 197 -1.80 -10.02 2.44
CA ALA A 197 -2.73 -8.91 2.36
C ALA A 197 -2.20 -7.62 3.00
N VAL A 198 -2.78 -6.49 2.60
CA VAL A 198 -2.65 -5.19 3.28
C VAL A 198 -4.00 -4.82 3.86
N VAL A 199 -4.04 -4.47 5.14
CA VAL A 199 -5.26 -4.07 5.85
C VAL A 199 -5.04 -2.72 6.50
N THR A 200 -5.92 -1.78 6.21
CA THR A 200 -5.98 -0.50 6.93
C THR A 200 -7.10 -0.50 7.93
N ILE A 201 -6.81 -0.06 9.15
CA ILE A 201 -7.74 -0.01 10.26
C ILE A 201 -7.89 1.44 10.69
N SER A 202 -9.12 1.89 10.87
CA SER A 202 -9.43 3.19 11.46
C SER A 202 -10.55 3.04 12.47
N GLN A 203 -10.55 3.87 13.51
CA GLN A 203 -11.66 3.93 14.45
C GLN A 203 -12.95 4.30 13.70
N ILE A 204 -14.08 3.71 14.09
CA ILE A 204 -15.38 4.17 13.64
C ILE A 204 -15.58 5.56 14.24
N GLY A 205 -15.23 6.60 13.49
CA GLY A 205 -15.53 7.95 13.90
C GLY A 205 -17.05 8.09 14.02
N ASN A 206 -17.50 8.82 15.04
CA ASN A 206 -18.79 9.50 14.97
C ASN A 206 -18.69 10.47 13.78
N ARG A 207 -18.92 9.98 12.56
CA ARG A 207 -19.15 10.82 11.40
C ARG A 207 -20.43 11.57 11.70
N GLN A 208 -20.32 12.73 12.36
CA GLN A 208 -21.37 13.72 12.26
C GLN A 208 -21.47 14.02 10.78
N LYS A 209 -22.56 13.52 10.19
CA LYS A 209 -22.99 13.88 8.83
C LYS A 209 -22.94 15.41 8.78
N THR A 210 -22.04 15.93 7.96
CA THR A 210 -22.12 17.31 7.49
C THR A 210 -22.99 17.31 6.24
#